data_AF-A0AAW0TS75-F1
#
_entry.id   AF-A0AAW0TS75-F1
#
_cell.length_a   1.000
_cell.length_b   1.000
_cell.length_c   1.000
_cell.angle_alpha   90.00
_cell.angle_beta   90.00
_cell.angle_gamma   90.00
#
_symmetry.space_group_name_H-M   'P 1'
#
loop_
_entity.id
_entity.type
_entity.pdbx_description
1 polymer ?
#
loop_
_entity_poly.entity_id
_entity_poly.type
_entity_poly.pdbx_seq_one_letter_code
_entity_poly.pdbx_strand_id
1 'polypeptide(L)'
;MIVTRITLRGMHSVGAGDGSEFFFTLQSRCHSIPYQANLGTQKNCKVMVEKIHGLVHIQLLNTPVIRGDTRIMFFTDSRKIPKGYEKSPFFFWFHTGFIVDGKLELSRSELDNPHKSKTWHVFQEDFGVTVQLEEDAMTRTY
;
A
#
# COMPACT_ATOMS: atom_id res chain seq x y z
N MET A 1 2.45 12.52 10.43
CA MET A 1 1.71 11.24 10.59
C MET A 1 2.65 10.08 10.34
N ILE A 2 2.37 8.90 10.85
CA ILE A 2 3.13 7.67 10.61
C ILE A 2 2.16 6.65 10.01
N VAL A 3 2.53 6.01 8.89
CA VAL A 3 1.73 4.90 8.34
C VAL A 3 2.04 3.66 9.16
N THR A 4 1.03 3.11 9.85
CA THR A 4 1.22 1.96 10.74
C THR A 4 0.79 0.66 10.09
N ARG A 5 -0.29 0.69 9.30
CA ARG A 5 -0.77 -0.51 8.59
C ARG A 5 -1.25 -0.18 7.19
N ILE A 6 -1.02 -1.12 6.28
CA ILE A 6 -1.67 -1.18 4.98
C ILE A 6 -2.45 -2.49 4.90
N THR A 7 -3.70 -2.45 4.46
CA THR A 7 -4.51 -3.64 4.19
C THR A 7 -4.84 -3.69 2.71
N LEU A 8 -4.48 -4.79 2.06
CA LEU A 8 -4.94 -5.12 0.71
C LEU A 8 -6.17 -6.01 0.82
N ARG A 9 -7.25 -5.68 0.11
CA ARG A 9 -8.46 -6.50 -0.02
C ARG A 9 -8.64 -6.98 -1.47
N GLY A 10 -9.49 -7.98 -1.68
CA GLY A 10 -9.71 -8.57 -3.00
C GLY A 10 -8.47 -9.26 -3.59
N MET A 11 -7.66 -9.87 -2.72
CA MET A 11 -6.39 -10.48 -3.12
C MET A 11 -6.53 -11.85 -3.78
N HIS A 12 -7.70 -12.47 -3.78
CA HIS A 12 -7.91 -13.84 -4.27
C HIS A 12 -7.44 -14.08 -5.72
N SER A 13 -7.54 -13.06 -6.58
CA SER A 13 -7.13 -13.11 -7.98
C SER A 13 -5.75 -12.51 -8.25
N VAL A 14 -5.06 -12.01 -7.23
CA VAL A 14 -3.80 -11.26 -7.36
C VAL A 14 -2.60 -12.14 -6.99
N GLY A 15 -1.93 -12.67 -8.02
CA GLY A 15 -0.73 -13.48 -7.82
C GLY A 15 -1.03 -14.77 -7.02
N ALA A 16 -0.28 -15.01 -5.95
CA ALA A 16 -0.52 -16.08 -4.98
C ALA A 16 -1.65 -15.78 -3.98
N GLY A 17 -2.16 -14.54 -3.97
CA GLY A 17 -3.24 -14.07 -3.10
C GLY A 17 -2.86 -13.82 -1.64
N ASP A 18 -1.56 -13.94 -1.30
CA ASP A 18 -1.04 -13.69 0.04
C ASP A 18 -0.13 -12.45 0.13
N GLY A 19 0.08 -11.77 -1.00
CA GLY A 19 0.90 -10.56 -1.10
C GLY A 19 2.41 -10.79 -1.03
N SER A 20 2.89 -12.04 -0.90
CA SER A 20 4.33 -12.36 -0.78
C SER A 20 5.16 -11.92 -1.99
N GLU A 21 4.53 -11.79 -3.16
CA GLU A 21 5.16 -11.34 -4.41
C GLU A 21 5.37 -9.82 -4.47
N PHE A 22 4.92 -9.06 -3.48
CA PHE A 22 5.04 -7.61 -3.46
C PHE A 22 6.18 -7.08 -2.58
N PHE A 23 6.78 -6.01 -3.06
CA PHE A 23 7.53 -5.05 -2.26
C PHE A 23 7.04 -3.66 -2.61
N PHE A 24 7.22 -2.68 -1.71
CA PHE A 24 6.73 -1.33 -1.95
C PHE A 24 7.67 -0.26 -1.43
N THR A 25 7.53 0.93 -2.01
CA THR A 25 8.13 2.16 -1.50
C THR A 25 7.06 3.07 -0.91
N LEU A 26 7.42 3.76 0.17
CA LEU A 26 6.67 4.87 0.74
C LEU A 26 7.58 6.09 0.68
N GLN A 27 7.14 7.13 -0.03
CA GLN A 27 7.92 8.34 -0.27
C GLN A 27 7.07 9.56 0.07
N SER A 28 7.62 10.45 0.89
CA SER A 28 7.03 11.74 1.23
C SER A 28 8.08 12.82 1.02
N ARG A 29 7.67 14.04 0.68
CA ARG A 29 8.60 15.15 0.39
C ARG A 29 9.55 15.49 1.54
N CYS A 30 9.20 15.14 2.78
CA CYS A 30 10.05 15.37 3.94
C CYS A 30 11.23 14.39 4.07
N HIS A 31 11.35 13.38 3.20
CA HIS A 31 12.45 12.42 3.18
C HIS A 31 13.05 12.29 1.78
N SER A 32 14.38 12.33 1.68
CA SER A 32 15.10 12.15 0.42
C SER A 32 15.18 10.67 -0.02
N ILE A 33 15.19 9.75 0.95
CA ILE A 33 15.26 8.30 0.70
C ILE A 33 13.88 7.69 0.94
N PRO A 34 13.29 6.99 -0.05
CA PRO A 34 12.04 6.27 0.16
C PRO A 34 12.19 5.16 1.19
N TYR A 35 11.22 5.05 2.08
CA TYR A 35 11.06 3.86 2.90
C TYR A 35 10.73 2.67 2.01
N GLN A 36 11.30 1.50 2.30
CA GLN A 36 11.10 0.29 1.52
C GLN A 36 10.69 -0.86 2.43
N ALA A 37 9.69 -1.62 2.01
CA ALA A 37 9.29 -2.87 2.66
C ALA A 37 9.07 -3.97 1.63
N ASN A 38 9.30 -5.21 2.04
CA ASN A 38 9.11 -6.40 1.20
C ASN A 38 8.25 -7.39 1.97
N LEU A 39 7.11 -7.79 1.41
CA LEU A 39 6.11 -8.60 2.09
C LEU A 39 6.55 -10.07 2.16
N GLY A 40 7.21 -10.58 1.13
CA GLY A 40 7.71 -11.96 1.09
C GLY A 40 8.84 -12.21 2.08
N THR A 41 9.82 -11.31 2.17
CA THR A 41 10.92 -11.40 3.15
C THR A 41 10.58 -10.78 4.50
N GLN A 42 9.43 -10.12 4.61
CA GLN A 42 9.00 -9.34 5.78
C GLN A 42 10.04 -8.28 6.21
N LYS A 43 10.79 -7.73 5.24
CA LYS A 43 11.68 -6.60 5.49
C LYS A 43 10.84 -5.37 5.83
N ASN A 44 11.10 -4.77 6.99
CA ASN A 44 10.40 -3.58 7.51
C ASN A 44 8.87 -3.73 7.60
N CYS A 45 8.36 -4.95 7.71
CA CYS A 45 6.93 -5.18 7.93
C CYS A 45 6.69 -6.53 8.59
N LYS A 46 5.47 -6.74 9.09
CA LYS A 46 4.92 -8.06 9.42
C LYS A 46 3.65 -8.26 8.61
N VAL A 47 3.49 -9.45 8.04
CA VAL A 47 2.35 -9.77 7.16
C VAL A 47 1.46 -10.82 7.81
N MET A 48 0.16 -10.56 7.86
CA MET A 48 -0.88 -11.50 8.26
C MET A 48 -1.88 -11.65 7.10
N VAL A 49 -2.23 -12.89 6.77
CA VAL A 49 -3.08 -13.20 5.61
C VAL A 49 -4.35 -13.88 6.07
N GLU A 50 -5.49 -13.28 5.75
CA GLU A 50 -6.81 -13.90 5.93
C GLU A 50 -7.30 -14.42 4.58
N LYS A 51 -6.81 -15.61 4.20
CA LYS A 51 -7.07 -16.18 2.85
C LYS A 51 -8.54 -16.33 2.52
N ILE A 52 -9.39 -16.62 3.50
CA ILE A 52 -10.84 -16.81 3.31
C ILE A 52 -11.51 -15.49 2.91
N HIS A 53 -11.06 -14.37 3.45
CA HIS A 53 -11.61 -13.03 3.18
C HIS A 53 -10.83 -12.25 2.11
N GLY A 54 -9.74 -12.83 1.58
CA GLY A 54 -8.91 -12.17 0.57
C GLY A 54 -8.19 -10.94 1.10
N LEU A 55 -7.85 -10.93 2.40
CA LEU A 55 -7.20 -9.81 3.07
C LEU A 55 -5.72 -10.10 3.33
N VAL A 56 -4.89 -9.10 3.10
CA VAL A 56 -3.47 -9.10 3.48
C VAL A 56 -3.22 -7.87 4.34
N HIS A 57 -2.96 -8.09 5.62
CA HIS A 57 -2.62 -7.04 6.58
C HIS A 57 -1.10 -6.89 6.70
N ILE A 58 -0.62 -5.69 6.44
CA ILE A 58 0.80 -5.35 6.42
C ILE A 58 1.02 -4.34 7.55
N GLN A 59 1.55 -4.80 8.67
CA GLN A 59 2.00 -3.92 9.74
C GLN A 59 3.39 -3.40 9.39
N LEU A 60 3.56 -2.09 9.24
CA LEU A 60 4.87 -1.51 8.93
C LEU A 60 5.70 -1.35 10.22
N LEU A 61 7.02 -1.44 10.08
CA LEU A 61 7.98 -1.34 11.19
C LEU A 61 8.94 -0.19 10.94
N ASN A 62 9.25 0.62 11.95
CA ASN A 62 10.22 1.74 11.85
C ASN A 62 9.87 2.70 10.70
N THR A 63 8.57 2.95 10.47
CA THR A 63 8.12 3.82 9.38
C THR A 63 8.44 5.27 9.69
N PRO A 64 9.02 6.04 8.75
CA PRO A 64 9.32 7.43 8.98
C PRO A 64 8.04 8.28 9.04
N VAL A 65 8.14 9.42 9.71
CA VAL A 65 7.08 10.44 9.72
C VAL A 65 6.86 10.98 8.32
N ILE A 66 5.63 11.01 7.83
CA ILE A 66 5.26 11.62 6.54
C ILE A 66 4.54 12.97 6.72
N ARG A 67 4.73 13.87 5.74
CA ARG A 67 4.05 15.17 5.65
C ARG A 67 3.81 15.58 4.19
N GLY A 68 2.69 16.26 3.94
CA GLY A 68 2.29 16.72 2.62
C GLY A 68 1.96 15.58 1.65
N ASP A 69 2.32 15.77 0.38
CA ASP A 69 2.21 14.77 -0.68
C ASP A 69 3.02 13.51 -0.33
N THR A 70 2.34 12.37 -0.35
CA THR A 70 2.93 11.06 -0.07
C THR A 70 2.51 10.09 -1.16
N ARG A 71 3.48 9.34 -1.67
CA ARG A 71 3.29 8.27 -2.66
C ARG A 71 3.58 6.91 -2.01
N ILE A 72 2.71 5.94 -2.27
CA ILE A 72 2.97 4.53 -2.01
C ILE A 72 2.92 3.78 -3.34
N MET A 73 3.98 3.04 -3.67
CA MET A 73 4.11 2.32 -4.94
C MET A 73 4.49 0.87 -4.71
N PHE A 74 3.66 -0.05 -5.21
CA PHE A 74 3.89 -1.48 -5.12
C PHE A 74 4.63 -1.97 -6.36
N PHE A 75 5.48 -2.97 -6.18
CA PHE A 75 6.28 -3.61 -7.20
C PHE A 75 6.24 -5.11 -7.03
N THR A 76 6.54 -5.83 -8.10
CA THR A 76 6.63 -7.29 -8.10
C THR A 76 7.56 -7.74 -9.21
N ASP A 77 8.19 -8.89 -9.05
CA ASP A 77 8.92 -9.56 -10.14
C ASP A 77 8.05 -10.61 -10.86
N SER A 78 6.84 -10.87 -10.34
CA SER A 78 5.91 -11.82 -10.93
C SER A 78 5.45 -11.36 -12.30
N ARG A 79 5.48 -12.28 -13.27
CA ARG A 79 4.91 -12.06 -14.61
C ARG A 79 3.40 -12.28 -14.65
N LYS A 80 2.81 -12.85 -13.58
CA LYS A 80 1.37 -13.11 -13.46
C LYS A 80 0.58 -11.86 -13.06
N ILE A 81 1.26 -10.86 -12.51
CA ILE A 81 0.64 -9.62 -12.05
C ILE A 81 0.94 -8.53 -13.10
N PRO A 82 -0.09 -7.93 -13.73
CA PRO A 82 0.12 -6.95 -14.79
C PRO A 82 0.77 -5.69 -14.24
N LYS A 83 1.72 -5.14 -15.00
CA LYS A 83 2.39 -3.87 -14.72
C LYS A 83 1.91 -2.81 -15.69
N GLY A 84 1.66 -1.60 -15.18
CA GLY A 84 1.22 -0.45 -15.96
C GLY A 84 2.27 0.65 -15.98
N TYR A 85 1.81 1.88 -15.72
CA TYR A 85 2.69 3.03 -15.55
C TYR A 85 3.72 2.78 -14.46
N GLU A 86 4.88 3.45 -14.57
CA GLU A 86 6.00 3.32 -13.61
C GLU A 86 6.55 1.89 -13.46
N LYS A 87 6.26 1.01 -14.42
CA LYS A 87 6.62 -0.43 -14.38
C LYS A 87 6.13 -1.12 -13.08
N SER A 88 5.04 -0.62 -12.50
CA SER A 88 4.47 -1.08 -11.23
C SER A 88 3.10 -1.72 -11.44
N PRO A 89 2.68 -2.69 -10.59
CA PRO A 89 1.31 -3.18 -10.58
C PRO A 89 0.29 -2.12 -10.23
N PHE A 90 0.55 -1.34 -9.17
CA PHE A 90 -0.30 -0.23 -8.75
C PHE A 90 0.45 0.74 -7.83
N PHE A 91 -0.03 1.96 -7.78
CA PHE A 91 0.42 3.00 -6.86
C PHE A 91 -0.70 4.00 -6.60
N PHE A 92 -0.47 4.93 -5.68
CA PHE A 92 -1.37 6.05 -5.43
C PHE A 92 -0.63 7.16 -4.71
N TRP A 93 -1.19 8.37 -4.83
CA TRP A 93 -0.79 9.56 -4.10
C TRP A 93 -1.90 9.96 -3.14
N PHE A 94 -1.51 10.51 -2.00
CA PHE A 94 -2.44 11.19 -1.10
C PHE A 94 -1.71 12.34 -0.41
N HIS A 95 -2.47 13.32 0.06
CA HIS A 95 -1.93 14.40 0.88
C HIS A 95 -2.34 14.19 2.33
N THR A 96 -1.36 14.17 3.24
CA THR A 96 -1.61 13.93 4.68
C THR A 96 -2.62 14.90 5.30
N GLY A 97 -2.75 16.12 4.77
CA GLY A 97 -3.74 17.11 5.23
C GLY A 97 -5.20 16.79 4.90
N PHE A 98 -5.49 15.78 4.07
CA PHE A 98 -6.85 15.32 3.78
C PHE A 98 -7.22 14.03 4.52
N ILE A 99 -6.33 13.50 5.37
CA ILE A 99 -6.61 12.29 6.11
C ILE A 99 -7.47 12.62 7.33
N VAL A 100 -8.64 11.99 7.40
CA VAL A 100 -9.59 12.10 8.50
C VAL A 100 -9.60 10.77 9.25
N ASP A 101 -9.72 10.81 10.58
CA ASP A 101 -9.77 9.64 11.46
C ASP A 101 -8.61 8.63 11.28
N GLY A 102 -7.44 9.13 10.86
CA GLY A 102 -6.23 8.31 10.70
C GLY A 102 -6.38 7.21 9.64
N LYS A 103 -7.28 7.36 8.67
CA LYS A 103 -7.62 6.29 7.73
C LYS A 103 -7.81 6.83 6.31
N LEU A 104 -7.27 6.09 5.33
CA LEU A 104 -7.50 6.30 3.91
C LEU A 104 -7.98 4.98 3.29
N GLU A 105 -9.12 5.01 2.62
CA GLU A 105 -9.65 3.87 1.85
C GLU A 105 -9.70 4.21 0.38
N LEU A 106 -9.13 3.35 -0.44
CA LEU A 106 -9.10 3.48 -1.90
C LEU A 106 -9.66 2.21 -2.52
N SER A 107 -10.67 2.37 -3.36
CA SER A 107 -11.18 1.33 -4.26
C SER A 107 -10.23 1.12 -5.44
N ARG A 108 -10.41 0.01 -6.16
CA ARG A 108 -9.70 -0.26 -7.42
C ARG A 108 -9.71 0.91 -8.41
N SER A 109 -10.83 1.63 -8.53
CA SER A 109 -10.97 2.77 -9.44
C SER A 109 -10.15 3.99 -9.04
N GLU A 110 -9.76 4.10 -7.78
CA GLU A 110 -8.97 5.21 -7.23
C GLU A 110 -7.46 4.92 -7.23
N LEU A 111 -7.06 3.72 -7.67
CA LEU A 111 -5.67 3.29 -7.74
C LEU A 111 -5.13 3.45 -9.17
N ASP A 112 -3.89 3.96 -9.29
CA ASP A 112 -3.20 4.06 -10.56
C ASP A 112 -2.79 2.67 -11.06
N ASN A 113 -3.20 2.34 -12.30
CA ASN A 113 -3.14 1.04 -12.98
C ASN A 113 -4.36 0.10 -12.78
N PRO A 114 -4.86 -0.20 -11.56
CA PRO A 114 -6.08 -0.98 -11.38
C PRO A 114 -7.36 -0.33 -11.93
N HIS A 115 -7.41 1.00 -12.07
CA HIS A 115 -8.55 1.69 -12.68
C HIS A 115 -8.79 1.32 -14.17
N LYS A 116 -7.80 0.71 -14.84
CA LYS A 116 -7.91 0.36 -16.27
C LYS A 116 -8.53 -1.01 -16.47
N SER A 117 -9.57 -1.08 -17.29
CA SER A 117 -10.31 -2.33 -17.58
C SER A 117 -9.47 -3.53 -17.99
N LYS A 118 -8.36 -3.30 -18.69
CA LYS A 118 -7.42 -4.36 -19.10
C LYS A 118 -6.78 -5.13 -17.93
N THR A 119 -6.80 -4.61 -16.70
CA THR A 119 -6.20 -5.26 -15.52
C THR A 119 -7.24 -5.97 -14.64
N TRP A 120 -8.54 -5.87 -14.97
CA TRP A 120 -9.64 -6.31 -14.10
C TRP A 120 -9.78 -7.82 -13.95
N HIS A 121 -9.15 -8.59 -14.85
CA HIS A 121 -9.03 -10.04 -14.70
C HIS A 121 -8.10 -10.43 -13.53
N VAL A 122 -7.24 -9.53 -13.07
CA VAL A 122 -6.39 -9.68 -11.87
C VAL A 122 -6.88 -8.82 -10.72
N PHE A 123 -7.09 -7.52 -10.93
CA PHE A 123 -7.63 -6.61 -9.92
C PHE A 123 -9.15 -6.55 -10.05
N GLN A 124 -9.84 -7.49 -9.38
CA GLN A 124 -11.29 -7.59 -9.42
C GLN A 124 -11.99 -6.45 -8.67
N GLU A 125 -13.31 -6.36 -8.77
CA GLU A 125 -14.11 -5.24 -8.27
C GLU A 125 -13.92 -4.95 -6.77
N ASP A 126 -13.70 -5.99 -5.97
CA ASP A 126 -13.45 -5.92 -4.54
C ASP A 126 -12.01 -5.51 -4.17
N PHE A 127 -11.10 -5.43 -5.15
CA PHE A 127 -9.72 -5.01 -4.92
C PHE A 127 -9.64 -3.57 -4.39
N GLY A 128 -8.77 -3.35 -3.41
CA GLY A 128 -8.57 -2.04 -2.85
C GLY A 128 -7.52 -2.02 -1.74
N VAL A 129 -7.22 -0.81 -1.29
CA VAL A 129 -6.19 -0.53 -0.29
C VAL A 129 -6.79 0.28 0.84
N THR A 130 -6.48 -0.10 2.07
CA THR A 130 -6.72 0.74 3.26
C THR A 130 -5.40 1.08 3.90
N VAL A 131 -5.15 2.35 4.15
CA VAL A 131 -3.96 2.84 4.86
C VAL A 131 -4.41 3.37 6.21
N GLN A 132 -3.79 2.90 7.28
CA GLN A 132 -3.99 3.37 8.64
C GLN A 132 -2.78 4.20 9.06
N LEU A 133 -3.05 5.37 9.62
CA LEU A 133 -2.08 6.36 10.01
C LEU A 133 -2.31 6.81 11.44
N GLU A 134 -1.23 7.07 12.15
CA GLU A 134 -1.24 7.63 13.50
C GLU A 134 -0.54 8.99 13.52
N GLU A 135 -0.90 9.82 14.50
CA GLU A 135 -0.17 11.04 14.79
C GLU A 135 1.26 10.70 15.25
N ASP A 136 2.21 11.58 14.94
CA ASP A 136 3.55 11.44 15.50
C ASP A 136 3.51 11.88 16.97
N ALA A 137 3.75 10.95 17.90
CA ALA A 137 3.70 11.21 19.33
C ALA A 137 4.66 12.32 19.79
N MET A 138 5.71 12.63 19.01
CA MET A 138 6.63 13.73 19.30
C MET A 138 6.06 15.14 19.05
N THR A 139 4.87 15.26 18.45
CA THR A 139 4.18 16.56 18.28
C THR A 139 3.17 16.92 19.37
N ARG A 140 3.01 16.10 20.42
CA ARG A 140 2.11 16.38 21.56
C ARG A 140 2.75 17.19 22.71
N THR A 141 4.00 17.60 22.56
CA THR A 141 4.71 18.42 23.55
C THR A 141 5.17 19.74 22.95
N TYR A 142 4.23 20.61 22.59
CA TYR A 142 4.38 22.08 22.59
C TYR A 142 3.01 22.74 22.71
#